data_AF-A0A7X6V5X6-F1
#
_entry.id   AF-A0A7X6V5X6-F1
#
_cell.length_a   1.000
_cell.length_b   1.000
_cell.length_c   1.000
_cell.angle_alpha   90.00
_cell.angle_beta   90.00
_cell.angle_gamma   90.00
#
_symmetry.space_group_name_H-M   'P 1'
#
loop_
_entity.id
_entity.type
_entity.pdbx_description
1 polymer ?
#
loop_
_entity_poly.entity_id
_entity_poly.type
_entity_poly.pdbx_seq_one_letter_code
_entity_poly.pdbx_strand_id
1 'polypeptide(L)' 'MKKVSLILGIILALIGFFQVIRYIFEYNTLMQYGKGYVWGSIILFAIGLLLIYFGLRKKKNKS' A
#
# COMPACT_ATOMS: atom_id res chain seq x y z
N MET A 1 18.21 1.09 -7.67
CA MET A 1 17.24 -0.03 -7.51
C MET A 1 16.55 -0.02 -6.14
N LYS A 2 17.21 -0.42 -5.02
CA LYS A 2 16.53 -0.52 -3.71
C LYS A 2 15.94 0.79 -3.17
N LYS A 3 16.64 1.91 -3.33
CA LYS A 3 16.13 3.25 -2.93
C LYS A 3 14.88 3.64 -3.72
N VAL A 4 14.81 3.29 -5.00
CA VAL A 4 13.63 3.57 -5.86
C VAL A 4 12.44 2.71 -5.42
N SER A 5 12.65 1.41 -5.19
CA SER A 5 11.60 0.53 -4.64
C SER A 5 11.11 0.99 -3.27
N LEU A 6 12.01 1.50 -2.43
CA LEU A 6 11.66 2.07 -1.12
C LEU A 6 10.80 3.33 -1.26
N ILE A 7 11.24 4.29 -2.09
CA ILE A 7 10.51 5.55 -2.33
C ILE A 7 9.13 5.26 -2.93
N LEU A 8 9.06 4.42 -3.96
CA LEU A 8 7.79 4.02 -4.58
C LEU A 8 6.88 3.28 -3.60
N GLY A 9 7.44 2.38 -2.79
CA GLY A 9 6.68 1.66 -1.77
C GLY A 9 6.08 2.61 -0.73
N ILE A 10 6.85 3.61 -0.28
CA ILE A 10 6.37 4.65 0.65
C ILE A 10 5.23 5.46 0.02
N ILE A 11 5.38 5.91 -1.23
CA ILE A 11 4.36 6.67 -1.94
C ILE A 11 3.06 5.84 -2.09
N LEU A 12 3.17 4.60 -2.55
CA LEU A 12 2.03 3.71 -2.74
C LEU A 12 1.33 3.38 -1.41
N ALA A 13 2.10 3.15 -0.35
CA ALA A 13 1.57 2.92 0.98
C ALA A 13 0.81 4.16 1.49
N LEU A 14 1.37 5.37 1.35
CA LEU A 14 0.68 6.59 1.77
C LEU A 14 -0.62 6.83 1.01
N ILE A 15 -0.62 6.64 -0.32
CA ILE A 15 -1.82 6.79 -1.15
C ILE A 15 -2.90 5.77 -0.74
N GLY A 16 -2.54 4.49 -0.63
CA GLY A 16 -3.46 3.44 -0.23
C GLY A 16 -4.04 3.68 1.17
N PHE A 17 -3.19 4.05 2.14
CA PHE A 17 -3.59 4.35 3.51
C PHE A 17 -4.57 5.53 3.59
N PHE A 18 -4.29 6.61 2.88
CA PHE A 18 -5.14 7.80 2.87
C PHE A 18 -6.52 7.51 2.27
N GLN A 19 -6.57 6.73 1.18
CA GLN A 19 -7.84 6.31 0.58
C GLN A 19 -8.64 5.39 1.51
N VAL A 20 -7.99 4.41 2.15
CA VAL A 20 -8.69 3.51 3.08
C VAL A 20 -9.28 4.29 4.25
N ILE A 21 -8.51 5.15 4.92
CA ILE A 21 -9.00 5.95 6.06
C ILE A 21 -10.20 6.81 5.67
N ARG A 22 -10.16 7.40 4.47
CA ARG A 22 -11.24 8.28 4.01
C ARG A 22 -12.58 7.57 3.85
N TYR A 23 -12.57 6.31 3.40
CA TYR A 23 -13.79 5.62 2.98
C TYR A 23 -14.17 4.42 3.85
N ILE A 24 -13.30 3.99 4.78
CA ILE A 24 -13.58 2.83 5.66
C ILE A 24 -14.69 3.12 6.67
N PHE A 25 -14.78 4.35 7.20
CA PHE A 25 -15.78 4.72 8.20
C PHE A 25 -17.19 4.77 7.61
N GLU A 26 -17.30 5.09 6.32
CA GLU A 26 -18.56 5.17 5.61
C GLU A 26 -18.83 3.91 4.77
N TYR A 27 -18.04 2.83 4.89
CA TYR A 27 -18.06 1.68 3.99
C TYR A 27 -19.47 1.10 3.69
N ASN A 28 -20.35 1.12 4.70
CA ASN A 28 -21.71 0.62 4.58
C ASN A 28 -22.64 1.50 3.71
N THR A 29 -22.33 2.79 3.55
CA THR A 29 -23.08 3.73 2.71
C THR A 29 -22.50 3.84 1.29
N LEU A 30 -21.29 3.30 1.04
CA LEU A 30 -20.72 3.29 -0.31
C LEU A 30 -21.48 2.35 -1.25
N MET A 31 -21.71 2.84 -2.47
CA MET A 31 -22.14 2.00 -3.59
C MET A 31 -21.13 0.88 -3.85
N GLN A 32 -21.55 -0.17 -4.56
CA GLN A 32 -20.72 -1.34 -4.84
C GLN A 32 -19.35 -0.99 -5.46
N TYR A 33 -19.31 -0.02 -6.37
CA TYR A 33 -18.06 0.51 -6.93
C TYR A 33 -17.13 1.09 -5.86
N GLY A 34 -17.69 1.89 -4.94
CA GLY A 34 -16.95 2.48 -3.83
C GLY A 34 -16.37 1.43 -2.88
N LYS A 35 -17.10 0.34 -2.62
CA LYS A 35 -16.57 -0.80 -1.88
C LYS A 35 -15.39 -1.45 -2.61
N GLY A 36 -15.48 -1.59 -3.93
CA GLY A 36 -14.38 -2.06 -4.78
C GLY A 36 -13.16 -1.14 -4.74
N TYR A 37 -13.39 0.18 -4.72
CA TYR A 37 -12.33 1.17 -4.56
C TYR A 37 -11.58 1.00 -3.23
N VAL A 38 -12.29 0.85 -2.12
CA VAL A 38 -11.68 0.60 -0.79
C VAL A 38 -10.84 -0.68 -0.79
N TRP A 39 -11.36 -1.78 -1.36
CA TRP A 39 -10.59 -3.02 -1.49
C TRP A 39 -9.35 -2.85 -2.38
N GLY A 40 -9.47 -2.10 -3.48
CA GLY A 40 -8.33 -1.73 -4.31
C GLY A 40 -7.28 -0.93 -3.54
N SER A 41 -7.69 0.02 -2.72
CA SER A 41 -6.80 0.81 -1.86
C SER A 41 -6.11 -0.03 -0.79
N ILE A 42 -6.80 -1.02 -0.20
CA ILE A 42 -6.21 -1.99 0.73
C ILE A 42 -5.11 -2.81 0.02
N ILE A 43 -5.38 -3.30 -1.18
CA ILE A 43 -4.40 -4.04 -1.99
C ILE A 43 -3.21 -3.14 -2.34
N LEU A 44 -3.46 -1.89 -2.76
CA LEU A 44 -2.43 -0.91 -3.06
C LEU A 44 -1.52 -0.65 -1.85
N PHE A 45 -2.12 -0.50 -0.66
CA PHE A 45 -1.40 -0.35 0.60
C PHE A 45 -0.52 -1.57 0.89
N ALA A 46 -1.07 -2.78 0.75
CA ALA A 46 -0.33 -4.02 0.96
C ALA A 46 0.86 -4.17 -0.01
N ILE A 47 0.68 -3.81 -1.28
CA ILE A 47 1.75 -3.80 -2.29
C ILE A 47 2.84 -2.77 -1.92
N GLY A 48 2.44 -1.57 -1.46
CA GLY A 48 3.35 -0.56 -0.96
C GLY A 48 4.22 -1.07 0.19
N LEU A 49 3.60 -1.74 1.18
CA LEU A 49 4.31 -2.37 2.30
C LEU A 49 5.26 -3.49 1.84
N LEU A 50 4.86 -4.33 0.89
CA LEU A 50 5.73 -5.35 0.32
C LEU A 50 6.96 -4.74 -0.37
N LEU A 51 6.77 -3.67 -1.15
CA LEU A 51 7.86 -2.96 -1.80
C LEU A 51 8.82 -2.32 -0.79
N ILE A 52 8.30 -1.74 0.29
CA ILE A 52 9.11 -1.23 1.41
C ILE A 52 9.90 -2.38 2.04
N TYR A 53 9.23 -3.50 2.35
CA TYR A 53 9.87 -4.68 2.93
C TYR A 53 11.02 -5.19 2.06
N PHE A 54 10.80 -5.40 0.77
CA PHE A 54 11.86 -5.82 -0.16
C PHE A 54 12.95 -4.76 -0.34
N GLY A 55 12.60 -3.48 -0.31
CA GLY A 55 13.54 -2.35 -0.37
C GLY A 55 14.46 -2.29 0.85
N LEU A 56 13.91 -2.56 2.05
CA LEU A 56 14.63 -2.61 3.33
C LEU A 56 15.37 -3.93 3.54
N ARG A 57 14.97 -5.01 2.88
CA ARG A 57 15.63 -6.32 2.97
C ARG A 57 17.08 -6.20 2.46
N LYS A 58 18.02 -6.06 3.40
CA LYS A 58 19.45 -6.22 3.11
C LYS A 58 19.65 -7.65 2.63
N LYS A 59 20.45 -7.83 1.56
CA LYS A 59 20.93 -9.18 1.23
C LYS A 59 21.68 -9.62 2.50
N LYS A 60 21.29 -10.73 3.12
CA LYS A 60 22.21 -11.41 4.02
C LYS A 60 23.45 -11.67 3.16
N ASN A 61 24.57 -10.99 3.44
CA ASN A 61 25.84 -11.41 2.88
C ASN A 61 25.96 -12.90 3.27
N LYS A 62 25.85 -13.79 2.29
CA LYS A 62 26.52 -15.08 2.40
C LYS A 62 28.00 -14.69 2.42
N SER A 63 28.55 -14.74 3.63
CA SER A 63 29.99 -14.68 3.86
C SER A 63 30.69 -15.79 3.10
#